data_AF-A0A7C2M277-F1
#
_entry.id   AF-A0A7C2M277-F1
#
_cell.length_a   1.000
_cell.length_b   1.000
_cell.length_c   1.000
_cell.angle_alpha   90.00
_cell.angle_beta   90.00
_cell.angle_gamma   90.00
#
_symmetry.space_group_name_H-M   'P 1'
#
loop_
_entity.id
_entity.type
_entity.pdbx_description
1 polymer ?
#
loop_
_entity_poly.entity_id
_entity_poly.type
_entity_poly.pdbx_seq_one_letter_code
_entity_poly.pdbx_strand_id
1 'polypeptide(L)'
;MRVGIPRGLLFNDFSPLFIPFFNHLGIETIVSDETNRTIINRGLEIVPAEYCFPIKVAYGHVDDLLKKGADYIFIPHIANTGKPTSGYKYSVACLWTQSTPDLIKSAPKLITEGLIQNNLLSPSLFFDWGLNHIEDQMKKTIAKMGYNTKNVRSALKEGLVNKIKFDKQIENKTKDIFNSIQEKCKNNEPIFLVMARPYTAYDANVNNDIVNKILDAGYLAIPLEFTPIGSIDISKQMPKMYWVQGQNKLTAIELLNANRNLFGIDITYFACGPDAQINQQMRCRTQKPFLTIEMDEHTGDAGIDTRLQAFFNTVKSYLGIGFEQKSKVFNVKLKGLNEIKGNKILLLPPMSKHNDALSAVFNAYGIQSRVLEVSSDETLERARSCTCGLVCTPYLHTTEAMLNFMQKPEFDQKKFAFFQATTDCGPCRLGQYASLESLLFQKKGIDVDIITGGEVDSEFNLGLSLLIKVWSGITAVDQLEKMRMHTRPYEVNTGASDQIYDKYVKSLLDYLADSKTNHGKMKTLLNIGKAFFYNLFDTKLSPIEEILRKAQSEFSEVKRTNEEKPKIGIAGEFFVRLHEQANQYIISKLEKKGLETWLAPATEYLIYSYYINSVLAKEKFNLHRKKKYLREW
;
A
#
# COMPACT_ATOMS: atom_id res chain seq x y z
N MET A 1 -4.05 -2.58 -38.78
CA MET A 1 -4.44 -2.20 -37.42
C MET A 1 -3.19 -1.78 -36.68
N ARG A 2 -3.30 -0.71 -35.90
CA ARG A 2 -2.19 -0.03 -35.22
C ARG A 2 -2.46 -0.05 -33.71
N VAL A 3 -1.45 -0.45 -32.94
CA VAL A 3 -1.53 -0.50 -31.47
C VAL A 3 -0.80 0.71 -30.90
N GLY A 4 -1.55 1.59 -30.26
CA GLY A 4 -1.05 2.71 -29.48
C GLY A 4 -0.46 2.25 -28.14
N ILE A 5 0.75 2.69 -27.80
CA ILE A 5 1.37 2.49 -26.49
C ILE A 5 1.67 3.88 -25.90
N PRO A 6 1.04 4.28 -24.79
CA PRO A 6 1.24 5.61 -24.23
C PRO A 6 2.64 5.74 -23.63
N ARG A 7 3.32 6.86 -23.93
CA ARG A 7 4.63 7.26 -23.39
C ARG A 7 4.49 7.79 -21.96
N GLY A 8 3.89 6.99 -21.08
CA GLY A 8 3.68 7.34 -19.67
C GLY A 8 3.82 6.13 -18.76
N LEU A 9 4.05 6.38 -17.47
CA LEU A 9 4.15 5.34 -16.44
C LEU A 9 5.14 4.24 -16.85
N LEU A 10 4.78 2.96 -16.80
CA LEU A 10 5.71 1.85 -17.01
C LEU A 10 6.27 1.72 -18.45
N PHE A 11 6.03 2.70 -19.33
CA PHE A 11 6.58 2.76 -20.69
C PHE A 11 8.11 2.62 -20.73
N ASN A 12 8.85 3.41 -19.95
CA ASN A 12 10.33 3.36 -19.98
C ASN A 12 10.89 1.99 -19.53
N ASP A 13 10.16 1.28 -18.67
CA ASP A 13 10.56 -0.02 -18.14
C ASP A 13 10.24 -1.19 -19.10
N PHE A 14 9.13 -1.09 -19.83
CA PHE A 14 8.55 -2.21 -20.59
C PHE A 14 8.36 -1.97 -22.09
N SER A 15 8.56 -0.76 -22.62
CA SER A 15 8.59 -0.56 -24.06
C SER A 15 9.66 -1.38 -24.79
N PRO A 16 10.86 -1.66 -24.20
CA PRO A 16 11.83 -2.58 -24.81
C PRO A 16 11.33 -4.04 -24.90
N LEU A 17 10.25 -4.39 -24.19
CA LEU A 17 9.59 -5.70 -24.28
C LEU A 17 8.42 -5.65 -25.27
N PHE A 18 7.49 -4.72 -25.08
CA PHE A 18 6.21 -4.74 -25.80
C PHE A 18 6.30 -4.24 -27.24
N ILE A 19 7.15 -3.26 -27.54
CA ILE A 19 7.32 -2.78 -28.93
C ILE A 19 7.90 -3.90 -29.81
N PRO A 20 9.01 -4.57 -29.45
CA PRO A 20 9.51 -5.69 -30.24
C PRO A 20 8.53 -6.86 -30.31
N PHE A 21 7.75 -7.11 -29.26
CA PHE A 21 6.70 -8.14 -29.26
C PHE A 21 5.66 -7.89 -30.35
N PHE A 22 5.07 -6.70 -30.44
CA PHE A 22 4.06 -6.38 -31.47
C PHE A 22 4.69 -6.35 -32.87
N ASN A 23 5.88 -5.76 -33.01
CA ASN A 23 6.59 -5.72 -34.29
C ASN A 23 6.91 -7.14 -34.81
N HIS A 24 7.29 -8.08 -33.93
CA HIS A 24 7.53 -9.48 -34.31
C HIS A 24 6.25 -10.19 -34.80
N LEU A 25 5.07 -9.75 -34.34
CA LEU A 25 3.78 -10.25 -34.85
C LEU A 25 3.31 -9.55 -36.13
N GLY A 26 4.11 -8.61 -36.68
CA GLY A 26 3.73 -7.79 -37.83
C GLY A 26 2.64 -6.76 -37.51
N ILE A 27 2.51 -6.39 -36.22
CA ILE A 27 1.56 -5.39 -35.76
C ILE A 27 2.30 -4.07 -35.58
N GLU A 28 1.85 -3.04 -36.30
CA GLU A 28 2.41 -1.69 -36.20
C GLU A 28 2.13 -1.08 -34.82
N THR A 29 3.17 -0.52 -34.20
CA THR A 29 3.08 0.19 -32.92
C THR A 29 3.20 1.70 -33.13
N ILE A 30 2.29 2.46 -32.52
CA ILE A 30 2.35 3.92 -32.44
C ILE A 30 2.58 4.30 -30.98
N VAL A 31 3.44 5.29 -30.74
CA VAL A 31 3.68 5.83 -29.41
C VAL A 31 3.15 7.26 -29.35
N SER A 32 2.63 7.69 -28.20
CA SER A 32 2.26 9.09 -28.01
C SER A 32 3.48 10.01 -28.09
N ASP A 33 3.24 11.29 -28.32
CA ASP A 33 4.32 12.27 -28.39
C ASP A 33 5.05 12.40 -27.06
N GLU A 34 6.20 13.05 -27.09
CA GLU A 34 6.83 13.50 -25.86
C GLU A 34 5.87 14.40 -25.09
N THR A 35 5.81 14.20 -23.77
CA THR A 35 4.97 15.00 -22.91
C THR A 35 5.27 16.47 -23.17
N ASN A 36 4.22 17.23 -23.42
CA ASN A 36 4.27 18.65 -23.69
C ASN A 36 3.06 19.32 -23.02
N ARG A 37 2.99 20.65 -23.06
CA ARG A 37 1.91 21.41 -22.42
C ARG A 37 0.52 20.99 -22.90
N THR A 38 0.37 20.64 -24.18
CA THR A 38 -0.92 20.17 -24.72
C THR A 38 -1.33 18.84 -24.10
N ILE A 39 -0.43 17.86 -24.04
CA ILE A 39 -0.69 16.56 -23.39
C ILE A 39 -1.01 16.74 -21.91
N ILE A 40 -0.25 17.56 -21.20
CA ILE A 40 -0.48 17.84 -19.77
C ILE A 40 -1.88 18.44 -19.57
N ASN A 41 -2.20 19.53 -20.27
CA ASN A 41 -3.48 20.22 -20.12
C ASN A 41 -4.66 19.31 -20.45
N ARG A 42 -4.53 18.50 -21.52
CA ARG A 42 -5.55 17.49 -21.86
C ARG A 42 -5.71 16.45 -20.76
N GLY A 43 -4.62 15.98 -20.17
CA GLY A 43 -4.68 15.07 -19.03
C GLY A 43 -5.45 15.65 -17.84
N LEU A 44 -5.16 16.89 -17.46
CA LEU A 44 -5.86 17.62 -16.38
C LEU A 44 -7.34 17.84 -16.67
N GLU A 45 -7.67 18.11 -17.94
CA GLU A 45 -9.03 18.31 -18.40
C GLU A 45 -9.90 17.03 -18.43
N ILE A 46 -9.27 15.86 -18.50
CA ILE A 46 -9.90 14.56 -18.69
C ILE A 46 -10.05 13.79 -17.39
N VAL A 47 -9.07 13.92 -16.50
CA VAL A 47 -9.01 13.13 -15.26
C VAL A 47 -10.24 13.38 -14.37
N PRO A 48 -10.95 12.34 -13.92
CA PRO A 48 -12.20 12.49 -13.16
C PRO A 48 -12.00 12.72 -11.65
N ALA A 49 -10.76 12.61 -11.17
CA ALA A 49 -10.42 12.63 -9.75
C ALA A 49 -8.98 13.09 -9.53
N GLU A 50 -8.64 13.41 -8.28
CA GLU A 50 -7.29 13.79 -7.89
C GLU A 50 -6.35 12.58 -7.79
N TYR A 51 -5.38 12.51 -8.70
CA TYR A 51 -4.29 11.53 -8.70
C TYR A 51 -2.92 12.21 -8.71
N CYS A 52 -1.84 11.44 -8.56
CA CYS A 52 -0.52 12.03 -8.74
C CYS A 52 -0.30 12.50 -10.18
N PHE A 53 0.51 13.54 -10.35
CA PHE A 53 0.70 14.21 -11.64
C PHE A 53 1.03 13.27 -12.81
N PRO A 54 1.91 12.24 -12.67
CA PRO A 54 2.18 11.30 -13.78
C PRO A 54 0.95 10.51 -14.24
N ILE A 55 -0.01 10.24 -13.34
CA ILE A 55 -1.28 9.59 -13.70
C ILE A 55 -2.16 10.55 -14.48
N LYS A 56 -2.25 11.83 -14.07
CA LYS A 56 -2.97 12.87 -14.82
C LYS A 56 -2.42 12.98 -16.24
N VAL A 57 -1.10 13.01 -16.40
CA VAL A 57 -0.42 13.06 -17.71
C VAL A 57 -0.70 11.80 -18.56
N ALA A 58 -0.85 10.63 -17.94
CA ALA A 58 -1.19 9.39 -18.67
C ALA A 58 -2.54 9.48 -19.40
N TYR A 59 -3.53 10.22 -18.87
CA TYR A 59 -4.79 10.48 -19.59
C TYR A 59 -4.56 11.29 -20.88
N GLY A 60 -3.66 12.29 -20.83
CA GLY A 60 -3.28 13.08 -22.00
C GLY A 60 -2.59 12.25 -23.07
N HIS A 61 -1.73 11.30 -22.67
CA HIS A 61 -1.09 10.37 -23.61
C HIS A 61 -2.10 9.44 -24.31
N VAL A 62 -3.16 9.04 -23.61
CA VAL A 62 -4.25 8.27 -24.23
C VAL A 62 -5.04 9.12 -25.23
N ASP A 63 -5.38 10.36 -24.86
CA ASP A 63 -6.04 11.33 -25.76
C ASP A 63 -5.21 11.59 -27.03
N ASP A 64 -3.88 11.73 -26.90
CA ASP A 64 -2.96 11.88 -28.03
C ASP A 64 -3.01 10.67 -28.99
N LEU A 65 -3.00 9.45 -28.46
CA LEU A 65 -3.09 8.22 -29.27
C LEU A 65 -4.43 8.09 -30.00
N LEU A 66 -5.53 8.50 -29.37
CA LEU A 66 -6.84 8.54 -30.01
C LEU A 66 -6.83 9.50 -31.21
N LYS A 67 -6.26 10.70 -31.03
CA LYS A 67 -6.12 11.71 -32.09
C LYS A 67 -5.22 11.26 -33.24
N LYS A 68 -4.22 10.42 -32.96
CA LYS A 68 -3.37 9.76 -33.98
C LYS A 68 -4.07 8.59 -34.70
N GLY A 69 -5.28 8.24 -34.27
CA GLY A 69 -6.09 7.18 -34.86
C GLY A 69 -5.59 5.77 -34.50
N ALA A 70 -5.06 5.57 -33.30
CA ALA A 70 -4.73 4.22 -32.83
C ALA A 70 -6.00 3.33 -32.82
N ASP A 71 -5.97 2.18 -33.49
CA ASP A 71 -7.11 1.26 -33.54
C ASP A 71 -7.35 0.59 -32.18
N TYR A 72 -6.24 0.27 -31.50
CA TYR A 72 -6.20 -0.29 -30.17
C TYR A 72 -5.21 0.47 -29.31
N ILE A 73 -5.45 0.55 -28.00
CA ILE A 73 -4.49 1.14 -27.05
C ILE A 73 -4.08 0.06 -26.06
N PHE A 74 -2.77 -0.19 -25.92
CA PHE A 74 -2.22 -1.20 -25.04
C PHE A 74 -1.76 -0.60 -23.72
N ILE A 75 -2.49 -0.89 -22.65
CA ILE A 75 -2.16 -0.53 -21.27
C ILE A 75 -2.40 -1.76 -20.40
N PRO A 76 -1.35 -2.55 -20.09
CA PRO A 76 -1.48 -3.75 -19.29
C PRO A 76 -1.61 -3.45 -17.79
N HIS A 77 -2.28 -4.35 -17.05
CA HIS A 77 -2.21 -4.37 -15.59
C HIS A 77 -0.93 -5.09 -15.16
N ILE A 78 0.15 -4.35 -14.88
CA ILE A 78 1.42 -4.93 -14.43
C ILE A 78 1.47 -4.92 -12.91
N ALA A 79 1.07 -6.04 -12.28
CA ALA A 79 1.04 -6.17 -10.82
C ALA A 79 2.45 -6.19 -10.21
N ASN A 80 3.35 -6.95 -10.83
CA ASN A 80 4.74 -7.13 -10.38
C ASN A 80 5.71 -7.16 -11.56
N THR A 81 6.98 -6.84 -11.29
CA THR A 81 8.04 -6.82 -12.30
C THR A 81 8.80 -8.14 -12.43
N GLY A 82 8.29 -9.21 -11.79
CA GLY A 82 8.90 -10.54 -11.82
C GLY A 82 9.90 -10.74 -10.69
N LYS A 83 11.20 -10.57 -10.95
CA LYS A 83 12.25 -10.82 -9.95
C LYS A 83 12.44 -9.59 -9.06
N PRO A 84 12.30 -9.73 -7.73
CA PRO A 84 12.65 -8.67 -6.79
C PRO A 84 14.14 -8.33 -6.82
N THR A 85 14.46 -7.11 -6.41
CA THR A 85 15.83 -6.68 -6.19
C THR A 85 16.39 -7.45 -4.98
N SER A 86 17.60 -8.00 -5.10
CA SER A 86 18.31 -8.64 -3.99
C SER A 86 17.50 -9.75 -3.27
N GLY A 87 17.46 -9.77 -1.93
CA GLY A 87 16.80 -10.80 -1.12
C GLY A 87 15.30 -10.61 -0.87
N TYR A 88 14.63 -9.67 -1.56
CA TYR A 88 13.21 -9.40 -1.36
C TYR A 88 12.30 -10.53 -1.88
N LYS A 89 11.15 -10.74 -1.22
CA LYS A 89 10.14 -11.74 -1.64
C LYS A 89 9.23 -11.23 -2.77
N TYR A 90 8.93 -9.93 -2.80
CA TYR A 90 7.95 -9.32 -3.69
C TYR A 90 8.53 -8.09 -4.40
N SER A 91 8.01 -7.78 -5.59
CA SER A 91 8.42 -6.63 -6.41
C SER A 91 7.23 -6.08 -7.18
N VAL A 92 6.42 -5.28 -6.50
CA VAL A 92 5.16 -4.76 -7.03
C VAL A 92 5.28 -3.32 -7.50
N ALA A 93 4.52 -2.97 -8.54
CA ALA A 93 4.35 -1.59 -8.97
C ALA A 93 3.41 -0.83 -8.00
N CYS A 94 3.24 0.49 -8.16
CA CYS A 94 2.27 1.20 -7.32
C CYS A 94 0.83 0.89 -7.74
N LEU A 95 -0.12 1.01 -6.82
CA LEU A 95 -1.53 0.69 -7.10
C LEU A 95 -2.10 1.50 -8.27
N TRP A 96 -1.73 2.77 -8.40
CA TRP A 96 -2.16 3.60 -9.54
C TRP A 96 -1.62 3.10 -10.86
N THR A 97 -0.33 2.74 -10.95
CA THR A 97 0.20 2.14 -12.18
C THR A 97 -0.48 0.82 -12.53
N GLN A 98 -0.79 -0.01 -11.54
CA GLN A 98 -1.48 -1.30 -11.74
C GLN A 98 -2.93 -1.12 -12.23
N SER A 99 -3.62 -0.10 -11.71
CA SER A 99 -5.04 0.17 -12.01
C SER A 99 -5.25 1.16 -13.15
N THR A 100 -4.18 1.73 -13.73
CA THR A 100 -4.24 2.66 -14.87
C THR A 100 -5.25 2.25 -15.93
N PRO A 101 -5.30 0.98 -16.39
CA PRO A 101 -6.24 0.64 -17.45
C PRO A 101 -7.71 0.80 -17.03
N ASP A 102 -8.05 0.53 -15.77
CA ASP A 102 -9.41 0.73 -15.26
C ASP A 102 -9.71 2.20 -14.97
N LEU A 103 -8.70 2.96 -14.51
CA LEU A 103 -8.80 4.41 -14.35
C LEU A 103 -9.12 5.08 -15.70
N ILE A 104 -8.39 4.72 -16.76
CA ILE A 104 -8.62 5.20 -18.13
C ILE A 104 -10.01 4.83 -18.63
N LYS A 105 -10.48 3.59 -18.43
CA LYS A 105 -11.84 3.16 -18.82
C LYS A 105 -12.94 3.93 -18.09
N SER A 106 -12.68 4.36 -16.85
CA SER A 106 -13.65 5.03 -15.99
C SER A 106 -13.84 6.51 -16.32
N ALA A 107 -12.98 7.12 -17.14
CA ALA A 107 -13.07 8.55 -17.48
C ALA A 107 -14.11 8.82 -18.58
N PRO A 108 -15.23 9.50 -18.27
CA PRO A 108 -16.30 9.73 -19.24
C PRO A 108 -15.85 10.60 -20.43
N LYS A 109 -14.90 11.51 -20.21
CA LYS A 109 -14.39 12.40 -21.26
C LYS A 109 -13.61 11.62 -22.32
N LEU A 110 -12.79 10.62 -21.96
CA LEU A 110 -12.11 9.78 -22.97
C LEU A 110 -13.08 9.00 -23.84
N ILE A 111 -14.18 8.51 -23.27
CA ILE A 111 -15.23 7.82 -24.03
C ILE A 111 -15.85 8.79 -25.06
N THR A 112 -16.08 10.03 -24.65
CA THR A 112 -16.60 11.09 -25.54
C THR A 112 -15.60 11.47 -26.64
N GLU A 113 -14.30 11.42 -26.35
CA GLU A 113 -13.20 11.66 -27.31
C GLU A 113 -12.92 10.44 -28.23
N GLY A 114 -13.74 9.38 -28.14
CA GLY A 114 -13.68 8.23 -29.05
C GLY A 114 -13.00 6.98 -28.49
N LEU A 115 -12.72 6.91 -27.18
CA LEU A 115 -12.23 5.69 -26.56
C LEU A 115 -13.30 4.59 -26.58
N ILE A 116 -13.11 3.60 -27.45
CA ILE A 116 -13.89 2.36 -27.43
C ILE A 116 -13.30 1.45 -26.35
N GLN A 117 -14.04 1.21 -25.27
CA GLN A 117 -13.54 0.41 -24.12
C GLN A 117 -13.04 -0.99 -24.53
N ASN A 118 -13.68 -1.62 -25.53
CA ASN A 118 -13.24 -2.91 -26.06
C ASN A 118 -11.90 -2.86 -26.79
N ASN A 119 -11.48 -1.69 -27.27
CA ASN A 119 -10.21 -1.50 -27.96
C ASN A 119 -9.06 -1.18 -27.00
N LEU A 120 -9.34 -1.01 -25.70
CA LEU A 120 -8.31 -0.97 -24.68
C LEU A 120 -7.84 -2.41 -24.38
N LEU A 121 -6.58 -2.69 -24.71
CA LEU A 121 -5.92 -3.97 -24.52
C LEU A 121 -5.21 -3.96 -23.16
N SER A 122 -5.81 -4.64 -22.19
CA SER A 122 -5.37 -4.59 -20.78
C SER A 122 -5.18 -5.99 -20.18
N PRO A 123 -4.18 -6.77 -20.64
CA PRO A 123 -3.89 -8.05 -20.02
C PRO A 123 -3.41 -7.87 -18.58
N SER A 124 -3.75 -8.83 -17.71
CA SER A 124 -3.26 -8.89 -16.34
C SER A 124 -1.95 -9.65 -16.28
N LEU A 125 -0.83 -8.94 -16.07
CA LEU A 125 0.51 -9.48 -16.17
C LEU A 125 1.14 -9.65 -14.78
N PHE A 126 1.24 -10.90 -14.35
CA PHE A 126 1.99 -11.32 -13.15
C PHE A 126 3.29 -12.00 -13.58
N PHE A 127 4.37 -11.23 -13.71
CA PHE A 127 5.65 -11.74 -14.24
C PHE A 127 6.28 -12.81 -13.33
N ASP A 128 6.03 -12.76 -12.02
CA ASP A 128 6.44 -13.76 -11.02
C ASP A 128 5.72 -15.11 -11.17
N TRP A 129 4.59 -15.18 -11.89
CA TRP A 129 3.90 -16.43 -12.25
C TRP A 129 4.53 -17.07 -13.50
N GLY A 130 5.51 -16.41 -14.11
CA GLY A 130 6.35 -16.95 -15.17
C GLY A 130 5.76 -16.85 -16.58
N LEU A 131 6.58 -17.23 -17.57
CA LEU A 131 6.32 -16.97 -18.98
C LEU A 131 5.01 -17.58 -19.50
N ASN A 132 4.57 -18.73 -18.97
CA ASN A 132 3.34 -19.37 -19.44
C ASN A 132 2.09 -18.54 -19.11
N HIS A 133 2.09 -17.86 -17.95
CA HIS A 133 1.01 -16.96 -17.58
C HIS A 133 0.99 -15.73 -18.51
N ILE A 134 2.15 -15.12 -18.73
CA ILE A 134 2.29 -13.98 -19.65
C ILE A 134 1.85 -14.37 -21.07
N GLU A 135 2.24 -15.56 -21.55
CA GLU A 135 1.81 -16.08 -22.85
C GLU A 135 0.29 -16.25 -22.95
N ASP A 136 -0.35 -16.84 -21.94
CA ASP A 136 -1.81 -17.02 -21.92
C ASP A 136 -2.55 -15.68 -22.03
N GLN A 137 -2.12 -14.68 -21.25
CA GLN A 137 -2.72 -13.34 -21.24
C GLN A 137 -2.50 -12.59 -22.55
N MET A 138 -1.30 -12.70 -23.13
CA MET A 138 -1.02 -12.10 -24.43
C MET A 138 -1.74 -12.82 -25.56
N LYS A 139 -1.91 -14.15 -25.51
CA LYS A 139 -2.74 -14.88 -26.50
C LYS A 139 -4.18 -14.40 -26.49
N LYS A 140 -4.79 -14.23 -25.31
CA LYS A 140 -6.14 -13.67 -25.16
C LYS A 140 -6.22 -12.26 -25.75
N THR A 141 -5.21 -11.44 -25.50
CA THR A 141 -5.12 -10.06 -26.02
C THR A 141 -5.03 -10.03 -27.55
N ILE A 142 -4.15 -10.83 -28.14
CA ILE A 142 -3.95 -10.91 -29.60
C ILE A 142 -5.16 -11.52 -30.30
N ALA A 143 -5.78 -12.54 -29.71
CA ALA A 143 -7.02 -13.13 -30.24
C ALA A 143 -8.17 -12.10 -30.28
N LYS A 144 -8.27 -11.23 -29.27
CA LYS A 144 -9.28 -10.15 -29.22
C LYS A 144 -9.14 -9.16 -30.39
N MET A 145 -7.92 -8.99 -30.91
CA MET A 145 -7.65 -8.16 -32.10
C MET A 145 -7.91 -8.89 -33.42
N GLY A 146 -8.31 -10.18 -33.38
CA GLY A 146 -8.49 -11.01 -34.57
C GLY A 146 -7.19 -11.56 -35.19
N TYR A 147 -6.07 -11.48 -34.47
CA TYR A 147 -4.77 -11.96 -34.96
C TYR A 147 -4.50 -13.42 -34.56
N ASN A 148 -3.67 -14.10 -35.35
CA ASN A 148 -3.24 -15.47 -35.09
C ASN A 148 -2.31 -15.53 -33.85
N THR A 149 -2.62 -16.44 -32.93
CA THR A 149 -1.89 -16.60 -31.66
C THR A 149 -0.71 -17.57 -31.71
N LYS A 150 -0.47 -18.25 -32.84
CA LYS A 150 0.60 -19.28 -32.98
C LYS A 150 2.00 -18.72 -32.66
N ASN A 151 2.29 -17.49 -33.05
CA ASN A 151 3.61 -16.88 -32.90
C ASN A 151 3.81 -16.09 -31.61
N VAL A 152 2.79 -16.02 -30.72
CA VAL A 152 2.84 -15.21 -29.48
C VAL A 152 4.01 -15.61 -28.58
N ARG A 153 4.30 -16.91 -28.44
CA ARG A 153 5.44 -17.36 -27.63
C ARG A 153 6.79 -16.94 -28.21
N SER A 154 6.92 -16.95 -29.54
CA SER A 154 8.13 -16.48 -30.24
C SER A 154 8.30 -14.98 -30.06
N ALA A 155 7.24 -14.20 -30.28
CA ALA A 155 7.22 -12.76 -30.09
C ALA A 155 7.56 -12.35 -28.65
N LEU A 156 7.04 -13.09 -27.66
CA LEU A 156 7.36 -12.82 -26.25
C LEU A 156 8.83 -13.08 -25.94
N LYS A 157 9.42 -14.14 -26.50
CA LYS A 157 10.85 -14.39 -26.35
C LYS A 157 11.68 -13.27 -26.98
N GLU A 158 11.31 -12.80 -28.17
CA GLU A 158 11.98 -11.68 -28.85
C GLU A 158 11.95 -10.42 -27.98
N GLY A 159 10.78 -10.04 -27.47
CA GLY A 159 10.66 -8.90 -26.57
C GLY A 159 11.47 -9.06 -25.27
N LEU A 160 11.48 -10.24 -24.67
CA LEU A 160 12.27 -10.51 -23.45
C LEU A 160 13.78 -10.41 -23.71
N VAL A 161 14.25 -10.91 -24.86
CA VAL A 161 15.66 -10.78 -25.26
C VAL A 161 16.04 -9.30 -25.42
N ASN A 162 15.19 -8.50 -26.06
CA ASN A 162 15.41 -7.07 -26.22
C ASN A 162 15.44 -6.34 -24.87
N LYS A 163 14.50 -6.66 -23.97
CA LYS A 163 14.52 -6.12 -22.60
C LYS A 163 15.82 -6.48 -21.86
N ILE A 164 16.25 -7.73 -21.90
CA ILE A 164 17.50 -8.16 -21.24
C ILE A 164 18.70 -7.41 -21.84
N LYS A 165 18.73 -7.20 -23.15
CA LYS A 165 19.80 -6.44 -23.83
C LYS A 165 19.82 -4.98 -23.36
N PHE A 166 18.65 -4.34 -23.29
CA PHE A 166 18.50 -2.98 -22.79
C PHE A 166 18.96 -2.86 -21.33
N ASP A 167 18.47 -3.74 -20.44
CA ASP A 167 18.84 -3.75 -19.02
C ASP A 167 20.36 -3.94 -18.84
N LYS A 168 21.02 -4.78 -19.65
CA LYS A 168 22.48 -4.95 -19.67
C LYS A 168 23.24 -3.71 -20.16
N GLN A 169 22.70 -2.97 -21.12
CA GLN A 169 23.32 -1.72 -21.59
C GLN A 169 23.31 -0.67 -20.48
N ILE A 170 22.20 -0.56 -19.74
CA ILE A 170 22.13 0.28 -18.54
C ILE A 170 23.16 -0.16 -17.51
N GLU A 171 23.23 -1.45 -17.18
CA GLU A 171 24.21 -1.97 -16.20
C GLU A 171 25.67 -1.70 -16.59
N ASN A 172 26.02 -1.87 -17.86
CA ASN A 172 27.37 -1.56 -18.34
C ASN A 172 27.66 -0.05 -18.24
N LYS A 173 26.71 0.79 -18.64
CA LYS A 173 26.87 2.25 -18.55
C LYS A 173 26.98 2.72 -17.09
N THR A 174 26.25 2.09 -16.18
CA THR A 174 26.34 2.30 -14.73
C THR A 174 27.76 2.07 -14.22
N LYS A 175 28.42 0.99 -14.65
CA LYS A 175 29.81 0.69 -14.23
C LYS A 175 30.78 1.78 -14.69
N ASP A 176 30.64 2.21 -15.95
CA ASP A 176 31.50 3.26 -16.51
C ASP A 176 31.31 4.60 -15.78
N ILE A 177 30.05 5.00 -15.57
CA ILE A 177 29.71 6.25 -14.87
C ILE A 177 30.20 6.18 -13.42
N PHE A 178 29.94 5.08 -12.70
CA PHE A 178 30.29 4.95 -11.29
C PHE A 178 31.81 4.98 -11.04
N ASN A 179 32.61 4.36 -11.92
CA ASN A 179 34.06 4.48 -11.84
C ASN A 179 34.52 5.94 -12.00
N SER A 180 33.93 6.68 -12.94
CA SER A 180 34.25 8.11 -13.15
C SER A 180 33.82 9.00 -11.97
N ILE A 181 32.72 8.66 -11.28
CA ILE A 181 32.24 9.32 -10.07
C ILE A 181 33.26 9.16 -8.93
N GLN A 182 33.76 7.95 -8.73
CA GLN A 182 34.75 7.68 -7.67
C GLN A 182 36.05 8.47 -7.87
N GLU A 183 36.46 8.72 -9.11
CA GLU A 183 37.61 9.57 -9.42
C GLU A 183 37.34 11.05 -9.10
N LYS A 184 36.18 11.59 -9.50
CA LYS A 184 35.81 12.98 -9.21
C LYS A 184 35.57 13.26 -7.71
N CYS A 185 35.06 12.28 -6.97
CA CYS A 185 34.91 12.36 -5.51
C CYS A 185 36.24 12.67 -4.78
N LYS A 186 37.41 12.36 -5.38
CA LYS A 186 38.72 12.68 -4.80
C LYS A 186 38.98 14.19 -4.70
N ASN A 187 38.29 15.01 -5.48
CA ASN A 187 38.43 16.47 -5.49
C ASN A 187 37.46 17.19 -4.53
N ASN A 188 36.76 16.44 -3.66
CA ASN A 188 35.76 16.98 -2.74
C ASN A 188 34.54 17.68 -3.40
N GLU A 189 34.32 17.50 -4.70
CA GLU A 189 33.17 18.07 -5.41
C GLU A 189 31.87 17.33 -5.04
N PRO A 190 30.75 18.04 -4.81
CA PRO A 190 29.47 17.40 -4.56
C PRO A 190 28.87 16.83 -5.85
N ILE A 191 28.32 15.64 -5.75
CA ILE A 191 27.66 14.91 -6.82
C ILE A 191 26.22 14.61 -6.40
N PHE A 192 25.25 14.79 -7.29
CA PHE A 192 23.83 14.63 -6.96
C PHE A 192 23.21 13.41 -7.62
N LEU A 193 22.68 12.51 -6.80
CA LEU A 193 21.86 11.37 -7.20
C LEU A 193 20.39 11.80 -7.28
N VAL A 194 19.83 11.78 -8.49
CA VAL A 194 18.41 12.07 -8.74
C VAL A 194 17.59 10.80 -8.56
N MET A 195 16.84 10.75 -7.47
CA MET A 195 16.04 9.61 -7.05
C MET A 195 14.59 9.81 -7.50
N ALA A 196 14.28 9.31 -8.69
CA ALA A 196 12.96 9.38 -9.30
C ALA A 196 12.60 8.04 -9.95
N ARG A 197 11.34 7.85 -10.34
CA ARG A 197 10.95 6.67 -11.13
C ARG A 197 11.33 6.90 -12.59
N PRO A 198 11.65 5.88 -13.40
CA PRO A 198 12.02 6.04 -14.80
C PRO A 198 11.06 6.93 -15.61
N TYR A 199 9.77 6.79 -15.35
CA TYR A 199 8.71 7.55 -16.05
C TYR A 199 8.52 8.99 -15.60
N THR A 200 9.33 9.42 -14.63
CA THR A 200 9.42 10.79 -14.14
C THR A 200 10.82 11.33 -14.35
N ALA A 201 11.86 10.50 -14.15
CA ALA A 201 13.26 10.85 -14.33
C ALA A 201 13.59 11.26 -15.77
N TYR A 202 12.97 10.58 -16.75
CA TYR A 202 13.27 10.77 -18.18
C TYR A 202 12.19 11.57 -18.92
N ASP A 203 11.34 12.30 -18.20
CA ASP A 203 10.33 13.18 -18.77
C ASP A 203 10.52 14.60 -18.22
N ALA A 204 11.15 15.46 -19.03
CA ALA A 204 11.51 16.83 -18.65
C ALA A 204 10.27 17.68 -18.29
N ASN A 205 9.13 17.43 -18.94
CA ASN A 205 7.89 18.16 -18.67
C ASN A 205 7.18 17.65 -17.40
N VAL A 206 7.47 16.42 -16.96
CA VAL A 206 6.94 15.86 -15.72
C VAL A 206 7.83 16.14 -14.51
N ASN A 207 9.14 16.31 -14.71
CA ASN A 207 10.10 16.57 -13.62
C ASN A 207 10.65 18.00 -13.59
N ASN A 208 10.10 18.91 -14.40
CA ASN A 208 10.54 20.31 -14.47
C ASN A 208 12.02 20.46 -14.87
N ASP A 209 12.48 19.58 -15.76
CA ASP A 209 13.84 19.50 -16.32
C ASP A 209 14.98 19.56 -15.28
N ILE A 210 14.72 18.98 -14.10
CA ILE A 210 15.59 19.11 -12.92
C ILE A 210 17.01 18.60 -13.14
N VAL A 211 17.20 17.59 -14.00
CA VAL A 211 18.52 17.04 -14.31
C VAL A 211 19.38 18.12 -14.98
N ASN A 212 18.84 18.79 -16.00
CA ASN A 212 19.55 19.87 -16.68
C ASN A 212 19.79 21.05 -15.76
N LYS A 213 18.83 21.41 -14.89
CA LYS A 213 19.01 22.47 -13.89
C LYS A 213 20.19 22.22 -12.94
N ILE A 214 20.42 20.96 -12.55
CA ILE A 214 21.59 20.59 -11.73
C ILE A 214 22.90 20.71 -12.54
N LEU A 215 22.87 20.29 -13.81
CA LEU A 215 24.02 20.40 -14.73
C LEU A 215 24.37 21.86 -15.02
N ASP A 216 23.38 22.72 -15.26
CA ASP A 216 23.55 24.16 -15.49
C ASP A 216 24.11 24.88 -14.26
N ALA A 217 23.80 24.40 -13.07
CA ALA A 217 24.41 24.86 -11.82
C ALA A 217 25.87 24.39 -11.63
N GLY A 218 26.41 23.62 -12.57
CA GLY A 218 27.80 23.16 -12.58
C GLY A 218 28.04 21.87 -11.80
N TYR A 219 27.01 21.11 -11.45
CA TYR A 219 27.15 19.85 -10.71
C TYR A 219 26.81 18.63 -11.56
N LEU A 220 27.44 17.51 -11.24
CA LEU A 220 27.09 16.24 -11.86
C LEU A 220 25.77 15.71 -11.28
N ALA A 221 24.79 15.48 -12.15
CA ALA A 221 23.53 14.80 -11.84
C ALA A 221 23.54 13.36 -12.37
N ILE A 222 23.21 12.39 -11.51
CA ILE A 222 23.16 10.97 -11.88
C ILE A 222 21.75 10.43 -11.62
N PRO A 223 21.06 9.93 -12.64
CA PRO A 223 19.83 9.16 -12.46
C PRO A 223 20.03 7.89 -11.61
N LEU A 224 19.01 7.53 -10.84
CA LEU A 224 19.03 6.36 -9.96
C LEU A 224 19.41 5.05 -10.67
N GLU A 225 18.96 4.85 -11.91
CA GLU A 225 19.22 3.63 -12.69
C GLU A 225 20.71 3.48 -13.07
N PHE A 226 21.47 4.58 -13.08
CA PHE A 226 22.91 4.58 -13.35
C PHE A 226 23.76 4.38 -12.09
N THR A 227 23.22 3.70 -11.08
CA THR A 227 23.93 3.38 -9.83
C THR A 227 24.01 1.88 -9.57
N PRO A 228 25.04 1.39 -8.84
CA PRO A 228 25.23 -0.04 -8.58
C PRO A 228 24.28 -0.59 -7.50
N ILE A 229 23.09 0.01 -7.33
CA ILE A 229 22.09 -0.40 -6.31
C ILE A 229 21.65 -1.86 -6.45
N GLY A 230 21.69 -2.44 -7.66
CA GLY A 230 21.38 -3.86 -7.88
C GLY A 230 22.36 -4.83 -7.18
N SER A 231 23.53 -4.35 -6.75
CA SER A 231 24.54 -5.15 -6.03
C SER A 231 24.44 -5.06 -4.51
N ILE A 232 23.58 -4.17 -3.98
CA ILE A 232 23.45 -3.92 -2.55
C ILE A 232 22.16 -4.58 -2.04
N ASP A 233 22.28 -5.46 -1.04
CA ASP A 233 21.13 -6.12 -0.41
C ASP A 233 20.80 -5.53 0.96
N ILE A 234 19.69 -4.79 1.02
CA ILE A 234 19.14 -4.22 2.27
C ILE A 234 17.92 -4.99 2.76
N SER A 235 17.53 -6.10 2.12
CA SER A 235 16.27 -6.80 2.42
C SER A 235 16.16 -7.28 3.86
N LYS A 236 17.28 -7.60 4.51
CA LYS A 236 17.35 -7.93 5.95
C LYS A 236 17.19 -6.71 6.86
N GLN A 237 17.67 -5.54 6.43
CA GLN A 237 17.59 -4.30 7.19
C GLN A 237 16.22 -3.62 7.05
N MET A 238 15.62 -3.76 5.87
CA MET A 238 14.36 -3.17 5.45
C MET A 238 13.44 -4.28 4.88
N PRO A 239 13.03 -5.27 5.68
CA PRO A 239 12.12 -6.31 5.24
C PRO A 239 10.74 -5.71 4.88
N LYS A 240 9.93 -6.50 4.18
CA LYS A 240 8.56 -6.16 3.77
C LYS A 240 8.40 -4.94 2.85
N MET A 241 9.48 -4.35 2.33
CA MET A 241 9.37 -3.37 1.25
C MET A 241 9.05 -4.08 -0.07
N TYR A 242 7.76 -4.20 -0.43
CA TYR A 242 7.34 -4.86 -1.68
C TYR A 242 7.37 -3.94 -2.90
N TRP A 243 7.36 -2.61 -2.75
CA TRP A 243 7.43 -1.72 -3.91
C TRP A 243 8.84 -1.70 -4.47
N VAL A 244 9.01 -2.07 -5.74
CA VAL A 244 10.31 -2.08 -6.42
C VAL A 244 11.03 -0.72 -6.31
N GLN A 245 10.27 0.37 -6.43
CA GLN A 245 10.83 1.72 -6.32
C GLN A 245 11.21 2.08 -4.88
N GLY A 246 10.52 1.54 -3.88
CA GLY A 246 10.91 1.68 -2.48
C GLY A 246 12.20 0.92 -2.18
N GLN A 247 12.37 -0.28 -2.74
CA GLN A 247 13.62 -1.05 -2.64
C GLN A 247 14.78 -0.24 -3.22
N ASN A 248 14.64 0.26 -4.45
CA ASN A 248 15.70 1.03 -5.12
C ASN A 248 16.05 2.33 -4.38
N LYS A 249 15.05 3.11 -3.96
CA LYS A 249 15.27 4.37 -3.22
C LYS A 249 15.92 4.15 -1.86
N LEU A 250 15.50 3.14 -1.10
CA LEU A 250 16.12 2.82 0.19
C LEU A 250 17.55 2.30 0.04
N THR A 251 17.82 1.48 -0.99
CA THR A 251 19.19 1.04 -1.30
C THR A 251 20.06 2.22 -1.69
N ALA A 252 19.53 3.19 -2.43
CA ALA A 252 20.23 4.43 -2.73
C ALA A 252 20.59 5.22 -1.46
N ILE A 253 19.74 5.26 -0.42
CA ILE A 253 20.11 5.91 0.85
C ILE A 253 21.35 5.25 1.47
N GLU A 254 21.51 3.94 1.40
CA GLU A 254 22.73 3.28 1.88
C GLU A 254 23.96 3.65 1.04
N LEU A 255 23.79 3.73 -0.28
CA LEU A 255 24.84 4.22 -1.17
C LEU A 255 25.22 5.66 -0.84
N LEU A 256 24.24 6.54 -0.59
CA LEU A 256 24.48 7.91 -0.13
C LEU A 256 25.28 7.87 1.17
N ASN A 257 24.81 7.18 2.19
CA ASN A 257 25.45 7.13 3.51
C ASN A 257 26.90 6.60 3.44
N ALA A 258 27.22 5.71 2.50
CA ALA A 258 28.56 5.17 2.31
C ALA A 258 29.55 6.10 1.57
N ASN A 259 29.06 7.15 0.89
CA ASN A 259 29.87 8.00 0.03
C ASN A 259 29.80 9.47 0.46
N ARG A 260 30.86 10.03 1.04
CA ARG A 260 30.89 11.40 1.60
C ARG A 260 30.35 12.49 0.66
N ASN A 261 30.70 12.42 -0.63
CA ASN A 261 30.46 13.48 -1.62
C ASN A 261 29.19 13.30 -2.46
N LEU A 262 28.45 12.19 -2.27
CA LEU A 262 27.26 11.87 -3.04
C LEU A 262 25.99 12.30 -2.29
N PHE A 263 25.21 13.24 -2.78
CA PHE A 263 24.00 13.75 -2.12
C PHE A 263 22.74 13.36 -2.90
N GLY A 264 21.62 13.17 -2.21
CA GLY A 264 20.36 12.75 -2.82
C GLY A 264 19.39 13.90 -3.06
N ILE A 265 18.77 13.91 -4.25
CA ILE A 265 17.62 14.73 -4.61
C ILE A 265 16.50 13.77 -5.01
N ASP A 266 15.52 13.59 -4.14
CA ASP A 266 14.34 12.78 -4.38
C ASP A 266 13.22 13.60 -5.00
N ILE A 267 12.62 13.04 -6.06
CA ILE A 267 11.46 13.62 -6.72
C ILE A 267 10.24 12.78 -6.35
N THR A 268 9.26 13.46 -5.77
CA THR A 268 7.95 12.90 -5.43
C THR A 268 6.86 13.80 -6.00
N TYR A 269 5.64 13.28 -6.02
CA TYR A 269 4.49 14.00 -6.52
C TYR A 269 3.40 14.06 -5.47
N PHE A 270 2.65 15.16 -5.47
CA PHE A 270 1.42 15.24 -4.68
C PHE A 270 0.54 14.02 -4.95
N ALA A 271 -0.17 13.55 -3.92
CA ALA A 271 -0.98 12.33 -3.96
C ALA A 271 -0.24 11.02 -4.32
N CYS A 272 1.10 10.98 -4.27
CA CYS A 272 1.84 9.74 -4.45
C CYS A 272 1.76 8.83 -3.21
N GLY A 273 0.96 7.76 -3.30
CA GLY A 273 0.77 6.79 -2.22
C GLY A 273 2.07 6.16 -1.70
N PRO A 274 2.84 5.42 -2.51
CA PRO A 274 4.06 4.77 -2.02
C PRO A 274 5.10 5.75 -1.45
N ASP A 275 5.33 6.89 -2.14
CA ASP A 275 6.36 7.84 -1.71
C ASP A 275 6.01 8.51 -0.37
N ALA A 276 4.73 8.66 -0.04
CA ALA A 276 4.32 9.08 1.30
C ALA A 276 4.92 8.21 2.42
N GLN A 277 5.15 6.91 2.17
CA GLN A 277 5.77 6.01 3.14
C GLN A 277 7.29 5.95 2.94
N ILE A 278 7.75 5.81 1.69
CA ILE A 278 9.17 5.67 1.35
C ILE A 278 9.95 6.93 1.79
N ASN A 279 9.40 8.13 1.57
CA ASN A 279 10.07 9.39 1.92
C ASN A 279 10.27 9.51 3.43
N GLN A 280 9.32 9.03 4.23
CA GLN A 280 9.50 9.01 5.68
C GLN A 280 10.58 7.99 6.10
N GLN A 281 10.64 6.81 5.47
CA GLN A 281 11.71 5.83 5.71
C GLN A 281 13.08 6.41 5.33
N MET A 282 13.19 7.08 4.18
CA MET A 282 14.42 7.77 3.75
C MET A 282 14.82 8.86 4.74
N ARG A 283 13.89 9.69 5.22
CA ARG A 283 14.13 10.71 6.27
C ARG A 283 14.61 10.12 7.60
N CYS A 284 14.20 8.90 7.92
CA CYS A 284 14.69 8.21 9.12
C CYS A 284 16.09 7.63 8.95
N ARG A 285 16.49 7.29 7.72
CA ARG A 285 17.76 6.60 7.42
C ARG A 285 18.87 7.49 6.87
N THR A 286 18.54 8.61 6.22
CA THR A 286 19.54 9.53 5.70
C THR A 286 20.30 10.19 6.85
N GLN A 287 21.62 10.20 6.76
CA GLN A 287 22.51 10.73 7.80
C GLN A 287 23.16 12.06 7.42
N LYS A 288 22.80 12.62 6.26
CA LYS A 288 23.39 13.83 5.70
C LYS A 288 22.34 14.66 4.94
N PRO A 289 22.66 15.88 4.49
CA PRO A 289 21.74 16.69 3.71
C PRO A 289 21.13 15.90 2.55
N PHE A 290 19.81 15.94 2.47
CA PHE A 290 19.00 15.22 1.49
C PHE A 290 17.81 16.10 1.14
N LEU A 291 17.55 16.28 -0.15
CA LEU A 291 16.45 17.09 -0.63
C LEU A 291 15.33 16.19 -1.14
N THR A 292 14.10 16.46 -0.71
CA THR A 292 12.89 15.92 -1.33
C THR A 292 12.14 17.08 -1.97
N ILE A 293 11.88 16.98 -3.28
CA ILE A 293 11.06 17.92 -4.03
C ILE A 293 9.74 17.24 -4.32
N GLU A 294 8.67 17.79 -3.75
CA GLU A 294 7.31 17.48 -4.15
C GLU A 294 6.88 18.39 -5.30
N MET A 295 6.37 17.77 -6.36
CA MET A 295 5.85 18.42 -7.56
C MET A 295 4.36 18.13 -7.76
N ASP A 296 3.69 19.04 -8.44
CA ASP A 296 2.30 18.96 -8.91
C ASP A 296 2.17 19.66 -10.27
N GLU A 297 0.96 19.69 -10.82
CA GLU A 297 0.67 20.36 -12.10
C GLU A 297 0.85 21.90 -12.08
N HIS A 298 1.00 22.50 -10.90
CA HIS A 298 1.13 23.95 -10.72
C HIS A 298 2.56 24.37 -10.37
N THR A 299 3.48 23.41 -10.30
CA THR A 299 4.85 23.64 -9.90
C THR A 299 5.57 24.47 -10.97
N GLY A 300 5.90 25.72 -10.60
CA GLY A 300 6.65 26.64 -11.46
C GLY A 300 8.17 26.52 -11.29
N ASP A 301 8.90 26.86 -12.36
CA ASP A 301 10.35 26.71 -12.46
C ASP A 301 11.11 27.42 -11.33
N ALA A 302 10.75 28.67 -11.02
CA ALA A 302 11.44 29.50 -10.02
C ALA A 302 11.42 28.87 -8.61
N GLY A 303 10.34 28.14 -8.27
CA GLY A 303 10.22 27.46 -6.99
C GLY A 303 11.18 26.27 -6.86
N ILE A 304 11.40 25.55 -7.96
CA ILE A 304 12.38 24.44 -8.03
C ILE A 304 13.80 24.99 -7.96
N ASP A 305 14.10 26.03 -8.74
CA ASP A 305 15.45 26.60 -8.83
C ASP A 305 15.92 27.13 -7.47
N THR A 306 15.04 27.83 -6.75
CA THR A 306 15.34 28.37 -5.42
C THR A 306 15.62 27.24 -4.42
N ARG A 307 14.86 26.15 -4.44
CA ARG A 307 15.05 24.99 -3.57
C ARG A 307 16.37 24.26 -3.88
N LEU A 308 16.71 24.11 -5.15
CA LEU A 308 17.99 23.53 -5.58
C LEU A 308 19.17 24.39 -5.13
N GLN A 309 19.12 25.71 -5.36
CA GLN A 309 20.20 26.61 -4.94
C GLN A 309 20.39 26.63 -3.43
N ALA A 310 19.31 26.66 -2.65
CA ALA A 310 19.37 26.55 -1.20
C ALA A 310 20.00 25.22 -0.75
N PHE A 311 19.67 24.12 -1.43
CA PHE A 311 20.23 22.81 -1.14
C PHE A 311 21.72 22.72 -1.49
N PHE A 312 22.13 23.25 -2.65
CA PHE A 312 23.54 23.31 -3.04
C PHE A 312 24.38 24.08 -2.03
N ASN A 313 23.88 25.21 -1.53
CA ASN A 313 24.53 25.98 -0.47
C ASN A 313 24.62 25.17 0.83
N THR A 314 23.55 24.48 1.21
CA THR A 314 23.55 23.58 2.39
C THR A 314 24.61 22.49 2.26
N VAL A 315 24.76 21.89 1.08
CA VAL A 315 25.76 20.85 0.80
C VAL A 315 27.18 21.41 0.88
N LYS A 316 27.44 22.58 0.29
CA LYS A 316 28.75 23.26 0.40
C LYS A 316 29.14 23.52 1.84
N SER A 317 28.22 24.07 2.64
CA SER A 317 28.45 24.33 4.07
C SER A 317 28.73 23.04 4.83
N TYR A 318 27.95 21.97 4.57
CA TYR A 318 28.15 20.67 5.20
C TYR A 318 29.54 20.09 4.89
N LEU A 319 29.99 20.14 3.64
CA LEU A 319 31.32 19.66 3.24
C LEU A 319 32.45 20.47 3.88
N GLY A 320 32.28 21.79 4.05
CA GLY A 320 33.26 22.69 4.66
C GLY A 320 33.48 22.48 6.16
N ILE A 321 32.46 22.00 6.90
CA ILE A 321 32.54 21.78 8.36
C ILE A 321 33.35 20.51 8.71
N GLY A 322 33.52 19.57 7.77
CA GLY A 322 34.31 18.36 8.00
C GLY A 322 33.72 17.38 9.02
N PHE A 323 32.38 17.34 9.14
CA PHE A 323 31.69 16.50 10.11
C PHE A 323 32.05 15.01 9.93
N GLU A 324 32.54 14.36 10.99
CA GLU A 324 32.71 12.91 11.00
C GLU A 324 31.34 12.23 11.07
N GLN A 325 31.00 11.48 10.03
CA GLN A 325 29.73 10.79 9.94
C GLN A 325 29.72 9.58 10.88
N LYS A 326 29.08 9.72 12.05
CA LYS A 326 28.78 8.56 12.90
C LYS A 326 27.67 7.76 12.24
N SER A 327 28.03 6.66 11.57
CA SER A 327 27.04 5.77 10.96
C SER A 327 26.18 5.10 12.02
N LYS A 328 24.92 5.52 12.12
CA LYS A 328 23.89 4.82 12.89
C LYS A 328 22.90 4.24 11.89
N VAL A 329 23.09 2.97 11.54
CA VAL A 329 22.17 2.24 10.67
C VAL A 329 20.98 1.78 11.51
N PHE A 330 19.81 2.34 11.24
CA PHE A 330 18.56 1.87 11.86
C PHE A 330 18.02 0.68 11.08
N ASN A 331 17.71 -0.43 11.74
CA ASN A 331 17.17 -1.62 11.10
C ASN A 331 15.72 -1.79 11.53
N VAL A 332 14.83 -2.13 10.61
CA VAL A 332 13.44 -2.43 10.96
C VAL A 332 13.41 -3.71 11.82
N LYS A 333 12.85 -3.58 13.03
CA LYS A 333 12.70 -4.67 14.00
C LYS A 333 11.23 -5.05 14.11
N LEU A 334 10.85 -6.11 13.40
CA LEU A 334 9.52 -6.70 13.45
C LEU A 334 9.61 -8.11 14.00
N LYS A 335 8.61 -8.52 14.77
CA LYS A 335 8.53 -9.86 15.35
C LYS A 335 7.18 -10.49 15.03
N GLY A 336 7.16 -11.81 14.89
CA GLY A 336 5.92 -12.58 14.87
C GLY A 336 5.27 -12.64 16.25
N LEU A 337 3.98 -12.98 16.29
CA LEU A 337 3.23 -13.13 17.54
C LEU A 337 3.79 -14.27 18.43
N ASN A 338 4.37 -15.30 17.80
CA ASN A 338 5.08 -16.41 18.44
C ASN A 338 6.41 -16.01 19.11
N GLU A 339 6.97 -14.85 18.77
CA GLU A 339 8.26 -14.36 19.28
C GLU A 339 8.12 -13.41 20.48
N ILE A 340 6.91 -13.22 21.00
CA ILE A 340 6.71 -12.47 22.25
C ILE A 340 7.43 -13.23 23.38
N LYS A 341 8.63 -12.76 23.74
CA LYS A 341 9.45 -13.29 24.83
C LYS A 341 8.95 -12.77 26.17
N GLY A 342 8.74 -13.69 27.11
CA GLY A 342 8.25 -13.34 28.45
C GLY A 342 6.79 -12.86 28.42
N ASN A 343 6.20 -12.67 29.61
CA ASN A 343 4.84 -12.15 29.78
C ASN A 343 4.76 -10.65 29.43
N LYS A 344 5.16 -10.24 28.22
CA LYS A 344 4.95 -8.88 27.74
C LYS A 344 3.46 -8.65 27.50
N ILE A 345 3.02 -7.43 27.76
CA ILE A 345 1.66 -6.99 27.47
C ILE A 345 1.63 -6.40 26.06
N LEU A 346 0.83 -7.03 25.19
CA LEU A 346 0.62 -6.59 23.82
C LEU A 346 -0.41 -5.46 23.76
N LEU A 347 -0.04 -4.35 23.12
CA LEU A 347 -0.87 -3.16 23.00
C LEU A 347 -1.43 -3.05 21.59
N LEU A 348 -2.75 -3.11 21.46
CA LEU A 348 -3.45 -3.02 20.18
C LEU A 348 -3.81 -1.57 19.85
N PRO A 349 -3.78 -1.18 18.56
CA PRO A 349 -4.22 0.15 18.14
C PRO A 349 -5.72 0.33 18.40
N PRO A 350 -6.18 1.54 18.74
CA PRO A 350 -7.55 1.76 19.15
C PRO A 350 -8.47 2.05 17.96
N MET A 351 -8.63 1.10 17.03
CA MET A 351 -9.44 1.34 15.82
C MET A 351 -10.94 1.30 16.11
N SER A 352 -11.44 0.26 16.79
CA SER A 352 -12.85 0.13 17.19
C SER A 352 -13.03 -0.99 18.23
N LYS A 353 -14.27 -1.28 18.64
CA LYS A 353 -14.59 -2.41 19.55
C LYS A 353 -14.17 -3.78 19.02
N HIS A 354 -13.88 -3.89 17.73
CA HIS A 354 -13.25 -5.09 17.15
C HIS A 354 -11.87 -5.39 17.75
N ASN A 355 -11.09 -4.36 18.11
CA ASN A 355 -9.80 -4.54 18.80
C ASN A 355 -9.99 -5.03 20.23
N ASP A 356 -11.04 -4.57 20.92
CA ASP A 356 -11.39 -5.08 22.25
C ASP A 356 -11.75 -6.56 22.19
N ALA A 357 -12.54 -6.96 21.19
CA ALA A 357 -12.88 -8.37 20.96
C ALA A 357 -11.62 -9.21 20.68
N LEU A 358 -10.70 -8.71 19.85
CA LEU A 358 -9.42 -9.37 19.58
C LEU A 358 -8.58 -9.50 20.86
N SER A 359 -8.48 -8.43 21.66
CA SER A 359 -7.75 -8.43 22.92
C SER A 359 -8.34 -9.40 23.94
N ALA A 360 -9.68 -9.45 24.06
CA ALA A 360 -10.37 -10.41 24.91
C ALA A 360 -10.02 -11.86 24.52
N VAL A 361 -10.04 -12.19 23.22
CA VAL A 361 -9.66 -13.52 22.75
C VAL A 361 -8.17 -13.82 23.03
N PHE A 362 -7.27 -12.87 22.80
CA PHE A 362 -5.86 -13.03 23.14
C PHE A 362 -5.65 -13.35 24.62
N ASN A 363 -6.33 -12.61 25.52
CA ASN A 363 -6.26 -12.85 26.95
C ASN A 363 -6.78 -14.26 27.32
N ALA A 364 -7.88 -14.72 26.71
CA ALA A 364 -8.40 -16.07 26.93
C ALA A 364 -7.44 -17.19 26.50
N TYR A 365 -6.55 -16.91 25.54
CA TYR A 365 -5.51 -17.82 25.05
C TYR A 365 -4.14 -17.58 25.71
N GLY A 366 -4.08 -16.79 26.78
CA GLY A 366 -2.87 -16.56 27.58
C GLY A 366 -1.93 -15.48 27.02
N ILE A 367 -2.33 -14.74 26.00
CA ILE A 367 -1.58 -13.61 25.45
C ILE A 367 -2.10 -12.34 26.12
N GLN A 368 -1.34 -11.84 27.10
CA GLN A 368 -1.69 -10.62 27.82
C GLN A 368 -1.78 -9.46 26.83
N SER A 369 -2.94 -8.84 26.73
CA SER A 369 -3.15 -7.74 25.80
C SER A 369 -4.17 -6.73 26.30
N ARG A 370 -4.08 -5.50 25.79
CA ARG A 370 -5.10 -4.46 25.92
C ARG A 370 -5.10 -3.52 24.71
N VAL A 371 -6.20 -2.82 24.50
CA VAL A 371 -6.30 -1.77 23.48
C VAL A 371 -5.76 -0.46 24.05
N LEU A 372 -5.05 0.31 23.23
CA LEU A 372 -4.59 1.65 23.57
C LEU A 372 -5.78 2.61 23.75
N GLU A 373 -5.52 3.76 24.35
CA GLU A 373 -6.51 4.84 24.39
C GLU A 373 -6.48 5.63 23.08
N VAL A 374 -7.67 6.04 22.63
CA VAL A 374 -7.82 7.00 21.55
C VAL A 374 -7.26 8.35 22.03
N SER A 375 -6.49 9.03 21.18
CA SER A 375 -5.94 10.35 21.51
C SER A 375 -7.05 11.37 21.75
N SER A 376 -6.95 12.19 22.78
CA SER A 376 -7.82 13.36 22.95
C SER A 376 -7.46 14.50 22.01
N ASP A 377 -6.22 14.54 21.53
CA ASP A 377 -5.79 15.50 20.52
C ASP A 377 -6.20 15.02 19.12
N GLU A 378 -7.25 15.63 18.57
CA GLU A 378 -7.74 15.35 17.22
C GLU A 378 -6.82 15.88 16.11
N THR A 379 -5.88 16.78 16.44
CA THR A 379 -4.91 17.30 15.46
C THR A 379 -3.78 16.30 15.19
N LEU A 380 -3.56 15.34 16.10
CA LEU A 380 -2.50 14.33 16.04
C LEU A 380 -1.11 14.98 15.99
N GLU A 381 -0.89 16.03 16.78
CA GLU A 381 0.30 16.88 16.72
C GLU A 381 1.59 16.08 16.92
N ARG A 382 1.58 15.11 17.83
CA ARG A 382 2.76 14.30 18.17
C ARG A 382 3.17 13.40 16.99
N ALA A 383 2.23 12.77 16.32
CA ALA A 383 2.48 12.00 15.11
C ALA A 383 2.86 12.91 13.92
N ARG A 384 2.18 14.04 13.73
CA ARG A 384 2.47 14.98 12.63
C ARG A 384 3.84 15.62 12.74
N SER A 385 4.26 16.02 13.94
CA SER A 385 5.57 16.64 14.19
C SER A 385 6.77 15.75 13.84
N CYS A 386 6.56 14.43 13.73
CA CYS A 386 7.63 13.49 13.44
C CYS A 386 7.47 12.73 12.11
N THR A 387 6.48 13.08 11.29
CA THR A 387 6.19 12.45 10.00
C THR A 387 6.20 13.46 8.87
N CYS A 388 6.33 13.02 7.62
CA CYS A 388 6.38 13.89 6.45
C CYS A 388 5.02 14.47 6.01
N GLY A 389 3.96 14.37 6.82
CA GLY A 389 2.62 14.94 6.53
C GLY A 389 1.80 14.22 5.45
N LEU A 390 2.44 13.41 4.59
CA LEU A 390 1.80 12.72 3.45
C LEU A 390 1.32 11.30 3.78
N VAL A 391 1.69 10.80 4.97
CA VAL A 391 1.37 9.45 5.44
C VAL A 391 -0.15 9.25 5.58
N CYS A 392 -0.58 7.99 5.58
CA CYS A 392 -1.99 7.66 5.77
C CYS A 392 -2.56 8.20 7.10
N THR A 393 -3.82 8.66 7.08
CA THR A 393 -4.53 9.05 8.31
C THR A 393 -4.57 7.92 9.35
N PRO A 394 -4.88 6.65 9.01
CA PRO A 394 -4.76 5.53 9.95
C PRO A 394 -3.39 5.43 10.63
N TYR A 395 -2.29 5.60 9.87
CA TYR A 395 -0.93 5.58 10.43
C TYR A 395 -0.70 6.69 11.45
N LEU A 396 -1.24 7.89 11.21
CA LEU A 396 -1.16 8.98 12.19
C LEU A 396 -1.89 8.61 13.47
N HIS A 397 -3.11 8.06 13.40
CA HIS A 397 -3.86 7.66 14.60
C HIS A 397 -3.17 6.53 15.38
N THR A 398 -2.66 5.50 14.70
CA THR A 398 -1.93 4.41 15.38
C THR A 398 -0.65 4.91 16.02
N THR A 399 0.13 5.71 15.28
CA THR A 399 1.38 6.28 15.77
C THR A 399 1.15 7.23 16.93
N GLU A 400 0.11 8.09 16.87
CA GLU A 400 -0.27 9.01 17.94
C GLU A 400 -0.60 8.25 19.23
N ALA A 401 -1.45 7.22 19.14
CA ALA A 401 -1.81 6.39 20.30
C ALA A 401 -0.58 5.70 20.92
N MET A 402 0.32 5.16 20.11
CA MET A 402 1.57 4.56 20.59
C MET A 402 2.47 5.60 21.27
N LEU A 403 2.67 6.75 20.64
CA LEU A 403 3.53 7.81 21.16
C LEU A 403 2.97 8.41 22.46
N ASN A 404 1.65 8.56 22.59
CA ASN A 404 1.00 9.02 23.83
C ASN A 404 1.15 8.00 24.95
N PHE A 405 1.01 6.71 24.65
CA PHE A 405 1.27 5.66 25.63
C PHE A 405 2.71 5.66 26.13
N MET A 406 3.68 5.90 25.24
CA MET A 406 5.10 5.99 25.60
C MET A 406 5.43 7.15 26.56
N GLN A 407 4.55 8.14 26.71
CA GLN A 407 4.74 9.23 27.68
C GLN A 407 4.23 8.90 29.08
N LYS A 408 3.45 7.83 29.23
CA LYS A 408 2.88 7.46 30.54
C LYS A 408 3.99 6.92 31.45
N PRO A 409 3.97 7.23 32.76
CA PRO A 409 4.97 6.73 33.72
C PRO A 409 5.09 5.21 33.77
N GLU A 410 4.01 4.50 33.43
CA GLU A 410 3.96 3.03 33.40
C GLU A 410 4.66 2.41 32.19
N PHE A 411 5.05 3.18 31.18
CA PHE A 411 5.66 2.64 29.96
C PHE A 411 7.06 2.07 30.24
N ASP A 412 7.26 0.81 29.86
CA ASP A 412 8.54 0.12 29.87
C ASP A 412 8.67 -0.74 28.60
N GLN A 413 9.68 -0.45 27.79
CA GLN A 413 9.98 -1.16 26.53
C GLN A 413 10.29 -2.66 26.73
N LYS A 414 10.66 -3.09 27.93
CA LYS A 414 10.84 -4.51 28.29
C LYS A 414 9.53 -5.18 28.70
N LYS A 415 8.53 -4.42 29.16
CA LYS A 415 7.24 -4.94 29.63
C LYS A 415 6.16 -4.91 28.53
N PHE A 416 6.23 -3.95 27.62
CA PHE A 416 5.22 -3.76 26.58
C PHE A 416 5.76 -4.06 25.18
N ALA A 417 4.85 -4.45 24.30
CA ALA A 417 5.06 -4.54 22.86
C ALA A 417 3.84 -3.97 22.13
N PHE A 418 4.04 -3.36 20.97
CA PHE A 418 2.95 -2.81 20.17
C PHE A 418 2.54 -3.80 19.07
N PHE A 419 1.25 -3.97 18.86
CA PHE A 419 0.72 -4.68 17.70
C PHE A 419 0.48 -3.70 16.55
N GLN A 420 0.90 -4.07 15.34
CA GLN A 420 0.57 -3.33 14.12
C GLN A 420 0.12 -4.31 13.03
N ALA A 421 -1.05 -4.04 12.46
CA ALA A 421 -1.55 -4.80 11.32
C ALA A 421 -0.68 -4.53 10.09
N THR A 422 -0.47 -5.54 9.25
CA THR A 422 0.38 -5.42 8.07
C THR A 422 -0.15 -6.29 6.93
N THR A 423 0.24 -5.97 5.71
CA THR A 423 -0.03 -6.77 4.51
C THR A 423 1.32 -7.21 3.93
N ASP A 424 1.48 -8.50 3.65
CA ASP A 424 2.80 -9.03 3.27
C ASP A 424 3.13 -8.91 1.77
N CYS A 425 2.13 -8.79 0.88
CA CYS A 425 2.33 -8.84 -0.57
C CYS A 425 2.00 -7.54 -1.36
N GLY A 426 1.66 -6.44 -0.67
CA GLY A 426 1.39 -5.14 -1.28
C GLY A 426 0.09 -5.07 -2.11
N PRO A 427 -0.17 -3.97 -2.87
CA PRO A 427 0.53 -2.69 -2.86
C PRO A 427 -0.04 -1.68 -1.84
N CYS A 428 -0.92 -2.10 -0.92
CA CYS A 428 -1.53 -1.25 0.12
C CYS A 428 -0.45 -0.56 0.98
N ARG A 429 -0.68 0.64 1.50
CA ARG A 429 0.30 1.31 2.40
C ARG A 429 0.41 0.68 3.79
N LEU A 430 -0.63 -0.02 4.25
CA LEU A 430 -0.68 -0.70 5.55
C LEU A 430 0.53 -1.63 5.78
N GLY A 431 1.01 -2.29 4.73
CA GLY A 431 2.19 -3.15 4.78
C GLY A 431 3.48 -2.44 5.26
N GLN A 432 3.54 -1.11 5.22
CA GLN A 432 4.73 -0.34 5.64
C GLN A 432 4.62 0.32 7.02
N TYR A 433 3.45 0.30 7.67
CA TYR A 433 3.24 1.04 8.92
C TYR A 433 4.20 0.58 10.01
N ALA A 434 4.27 -0.74 10.23
CA ALA A 434 5.12 -1.33 11.27
C ALA A 434 6.61 -1.01 11.04
N SER A 435 7.07 -1.08 9.78
CA SER A 435 8.45 -0.72 9.41
C SER A 435 8.74 0.75 9.70
N LEU A 436 7.78 1.64 9.41
CA LEU A 436 7.91 3.07 9.67
C LEU A 436 7.91 3.41 11.16
N GLU A 437 6.97 2.87 11.93
CA GLU A 437 6.92 3.00 13.39
C GLU A 437 8.23 2.49 14.02
N SER A 438 8.75 1.34 13.56
CA SER A 438 10.02 0.79 14.04
C SER A 438 11.19 1.75 13.84
N LEU A 439 11.32 2.34 12.64
CA LEU A 439 12.38 3.32 12.35
C LEU A 439 12.19 4.62 13.13
N LEU A 440 10.95 5.09 13.24
CA LEU A 440 10.60 6.32 13.95
C LEU A 440 10.96 6.23 15.44
N PHE A 441 10.58 5.14 16.10
CA PHE A 441 10.86 4.93 17.52
C PHE A 441 12.37 4.82 17.78
N GLN A 442 13.10 4.10 16.93
CA GLN A 442 14.57 4.02 17.03
C GLN A 442 15.25 5.38 16.85
N LYS A 443 14.76 6.22 15.92
CA LYS A 443 15.25 7.59 15.73
C LYS A 443 15.01 8.46 16.98
N LYS A 444 13.94 8.21 17.72
CA LYS A 444 13.65 8.82 19.03
C LYS A 444 14.40 8.17 20.21
N GLY A 445 15.22 7.14 19.96
CA GLY A 445 15.96 6.43 21.00
C GLY A 445 15.15 5.38 21.78
N ILE A 446 13.98 4.99 21.28
CA ILE A 446 13.09 4.01 21.90
C ILE A 446 13.23 2.68 21.15
N ASP A 447 13.57 1.61 21.89
CA ASP A 447 13.74 0.26 21.33
C ASP A 447 12.63 -0.68 21.85
N VAL A 448 11.43 -0.50 21.30
CA VAL A 448 10.24 -1.29 21.65
C VAL A 448 9.96 -2.33 20.58
N ASP A 449 9.45 -3.49 20.99
CA ASP A 449 9.02 -4.53 20.07
C ASP A 449 7.74 -4.15 19.35
N ILE A 450 7.74 -4.27 18.02
CA ILE A 450 6.54 -4.20 17.19
C ILE A 450 6.22 -5.60 16.66
N ILE A 451 5.06 -6.10 17.06
CA ILE A 451 4.52 -7.39 16.70
C ILE A 451 3.60 -7.21 15.50
N THR A 452 3.83 -7.99 14.46
CA THR A 452 2.96 -8.00 13.27
C THR A 452 2.25 -9.33 13.15
N GLY A 453 1.00 -9.33 12.69
CA GLY A 453 0.36 -10.56 12.20
C GLY A 453 0.94 -10.91 10.84
N GLY A 454 1.76 -11.94 10.74
CA GLY A 454 2.31 -12.45 9.48
C GLY A 454 1.30 -13.28 8.67
N GLU A 455 1.73 -13.74 7.48
CA GLU A 455 0.97 -14.57 6.54
C GLU A 455 0.09 -15.60 7.27
N VAL A 456 -1.21 -15.55 6.97
CA VAL A 456 -2.27 -16.40 7.54
C VAL A 456 -1.92 -17.90 7.44
N ASP A 457 -1.01 -18.28 6.54
CA ASP A 457 -0.57 -19.65 6.29
C ASP A 457 0.49 -20.20 7.26
N SER A 458 1.22 -19.39 8.03
CA SER A 458 2.36 -19.93 8.82
C SER A 458 2.50 -19.48 10.27
N GLU A 459 1.80 -18.47 10.77
CA GLU A 459 2.23 -17.81 12.03
C GLU A 459 1.20 -17.67 13.15
N PHE A 460 0.12 -18.45 13.12
CA PHE A 460 -0.62 -18.75 14.34
C PHE A 460 -0.46 -20.22 14.71
N ASN A 461 0.69 -20.58 15.28
CA ASN A 461 0.82 -21.80 16.09
C ASN A 461 -0.21 -21.83 17.26
N LEU A 462 -1.01 -20.77 17.44
CA LEU A 462 -2.18 -20.67 18.30
C LEU A 462 -3.39 -21.49 17.79
N GLY A 463 -3.39 -21.92 16.53
CA GLY A 463 -4.34 -22.89 15.97
C GLY A 463 -5.68 -22.31 15.48
N LEU A 464 -6.33 -23.06 14.58
CA LEU A 464 -7.63 -22.77 13.95
C LEU A 464 -8.74 -22.39 14.94
N SER A 465 -8.67 -22.85 16.20
CA SER A 465 -9.64 -22.53 17.23
C SER A 465 -9.61 -21.06 17.66
N LEU A 466 -8.41 -20.47 17.76
CA LEU A 466 -8.26 -19.04 18.04
C LEU A 466 -8.83 -18.21 16.89
N LEU A 467 -8.50 -18.55 15.64
CA LEU A 467 -9.00 -17.85 14.46
C LEU A 467 -10.53 -17.84 14.40
N ILE A 468 -11.18 -18.97 14.68
CA ILE A 468 -12.66 -19.04 14.72
C ILE A 468 -13.24 -18.19 15.85
N LYS A 469 -12.61 -18.18 17.04
CA LYS A 469 -13.08 -17.35 18.16
C LYS A 469 -12.92 -15.86 17.85
N VAL A 470 -11.80 -15.45 17.25
CA VAL A 470 -11.59 -14.08 16.74
C VAL A 470 -12.65 -13.72 15.69
N TRP A 471 -12.86 -14.57 14.68
CA TRP A 471 -13.87 -14.34 13.64
C TRP A 471 -15.27 -14.17 14.21
N SER A 472 -15.66 -15.03 15.15
CA SER A 472 -16.97 -14.99 15.80
C SER A 472 -17.13 -13.72 16.63
N GLY A 473 -16.10 -13.31 17.36
CA GLY A 473 -16.10 -12.07 18.15
C GLY A 473 -16.23 -10.82 17.26
N ILE A 474 -15.41 -10.71 16.21
CA ILE A 474 -15.46 -9.57 15.27
C ILE A 474 -16.83 -9.52 14.57
N THR A 475 -17.35 -10.66 14.12
CA THR A 475 -18.68 -10.72 13.49
C THR A 475 -19.80 -10.32 14.45
N ALA A 476 -19.70 -10.70 15.73
CA ALA A 476 -20.69 -10.31 16.74
C ALA A 476 -20.69 -8.80 17.01
N VAL A 477 -19.50 -8.17 17.06
CA VAL A 477 -19.40 -6.71 17.15
C VAL A 477 -20.06 -6.04 15.94
N ASP A 478 -19.83 -6.54 14.72
CA ASP A 478 -20.50 -6.03 13.51
C ASP A 478 -22.04 -6.08 13.61
N GLN A 479 -22.60 -7.14 14.20
CA GLN A 479 -24.06 -7.25 14.39
C GLN A 479 -24.58 -6.26 15.43
N LEU A 480 -23.87 -6.10 16.55
CA LEU A 480 -24.24 -5.13 17.59
C LEU A 480 -24.20 -3.69 17.05
N GLU A 481 -23.18 -3.34 16.27
CA GLU A 481 -23.09 -2.04 15.59
C GLU A 481 -24.25 -1.81 14.64
N LYS A 482 -24.63 -2.82 13.84
CA LYS A 482 -25.79 -2.72 12.94
C LYS A 482 -27.09 -2.50 13.69
N MET A 483 -27.33 -3.23 14.78
CA MET A 483 -28.52 -3.04 15.61
C MET A 483 -28.57 -1.64 16.21
N ARG A 484 -27.42 -1.14 16.71
CA ARG A 484 -27.27 0.21 17.24
C ARG A 484 -27.58 1.28 16.19
N MET A 485 -26.91 1.24 15.03
CA MET A 485 -27.08 2.24 13.96
C MET A 485 -28.46 2.18 13.29
N HIS A 486 -29.11 1.02 13.28
CA HIS A 486 -30.47 0.91 12.78
C HIS A 486 -31.50 1.48 13.76
N THR A 487 -31.25 1.40 15.07
CA THR A 487 -32.23 1.80 16.10
C THR A 487 -32.05 3.25 16.54
N ARG A 488 -30.80 3.68 16.79
CA ARG A 488 -30.44 4.99 17.37
C ARG A 488 -31.02 6.19 16.61
N PRO A 489 -31.05 6.24 15.26
CA PRO A 489 -31.62 7.39 14.55
C PRO A 489 -33.10 7.62 14.85
N TYR A 490 -33.83 6.60 15.30
CA TYR A 490 -35.27 6.64 15.52
C TYR A 490 -35.64 6.68 17.00
N GLU A 491 -34.69 6.57 17.93
CA GLU A 491 -35.01 6.43 19.34
C GLU A 491 -35.67 7.70 19.91
N VAL A 492 -36.73 7.52 20.69
CA VAL A 492 -37.41 8.63 21.39
C VAL A 492 -36.62 9.06 22.62
N ASN A 493 -36.00 8.10 23.31
CA ASN A 493 -35.17 8.34 24.47
C ASN A 493 -33.70 8.33 24.04
N THR A 494 -33.10 9.51 23.89
CA THR A 494 -31.71 9.65 23.45
C THR A 494 -30.74 8.87 24.36
N GLY A 495 -29.87 8.06 23.76
CA GLY A 495 -28.87 7.22 24.42
C GLY A 495 -29.35 5.82 24.79
N ALA A 496 -30.61 5.47 24.58
CA ALA A 496 -31.12 4.12 24.89
C ALA A 496 -30.40 3.03 24.07
N SER A 497 -30.19 3.28 22.78
CA SER A 497 -29.51 2.33 21.89
C SER A 497 -28.04 2.16 22.25
N ASP A 498 -27.35 3.23 22.66
CA ASP A 498 -25.94 3.17 23.08
C ASP A 498 -25.78 2.40 24.41
N GLN A 499 -26.71 2.56 25.37
CA GLN A 499 -26.71 1.78 26.63
C GLN A 499 -26.87 0.28 26.38
N ILE A 500 -27.80 -0.10 25.50
CA ILE A 500 -28.00 -1.51 25.11
C ILE A 500 -26.73 -2.03 24.43
N TYR A 501 -26.17 -1.27 23.49
CA TYR A 501 -24.93 -1.64 22.83
C TYR A 501 -23.78 -1.88 23.82
N ASP A 502 -23.50 -0.95 24.73
CA ASP A 502 -22.40 -1.06 25.68
C ASP A 502 -22.58 -2.27 26.62
N LYS A 503 -23.81 -2.52 27.07
CA LYS A 503 -24.15 -3.71 27.87
C LYS A 503 -23.82 -5.01 27.15
N TYR A 504 -24.22 -5.13 25.88
CA TYR A 504 -24.04 -6.36 25.12
C TYR A 504 -22.63 -6.53 24.56
N VAL A 505 -21.93 -5.44 24.22
CA VAL A 505 -20.49 -5.48 23.93
C VAL A 505 -19.74 -5.96 25.16
N LYS A 506 -20.02 -5.42 26.36
CA LYS A 506 -19.38 -5.90 27.59
C LYS A 506 -19.62 -7.40 27.82
N SER A 507 -20.87 -7.85 27.71
CA SER A 507 -21.20 -9.28 27.85
C SER A 507 -20.47 -10.16 26.82
N LEU A 508 -20.30 -9.68 25.59
CA LEU A 508 -19.54 -10.37 24.56
C LEU A 508 -18.05 -10.43 24.92
N LEU A 509 -17.46 -9.32 25.35
CA LEU A 509 -16.04 -9.26 25.72
C LEU A 509 -15.74 -10.16 26.92
N ASP A 510 -16.59 -10.17 27.93
CA ASP A 510 -16.47 -11.06 29.10
C ASP A 510 -16.49 -12.54 28.67
N TYR A 511 -17.41 -12.91 27.77
CA TYR A 511 -17.47 -14.26 27.20
C TYR A 511 -16.21 -14.62 26.40
N LEU A 512 -15.71 -13.69 25.57
CA LEU A 512 -14.53 -13.90 24.74
C LEU A 512 -13.26 -14.02 25.59
N ALA A 513 -13.17 -13.30 26.71
CA ALA A 513 -12.05 -13.29 27.64
C ALA A 513 -11.98 -14.53 28.55
N ASP A 514 -13.08 -15.26 28.74
CA ASP A 514 -13.08 -16.49 29.53
C ASP A 514 -12.34 -17.63 28.80
N SER A 515 -11.28 -18.15 29.43
CA SER A 515 -10.50 -19.27 28.91
C SER A 515 -11.29 -20.59 28.87
N LYS A 516 -12.34 -20.73 29.69
CA LYS A 516 -13.24 -21.90 29.70
C LYS A 516 -14.10 -22.00 28.44
N THR A 517 -14.27 -20.89 27.71
CA THR A 517 -15.06 -20.85 26.46
C THR A 517 -14.21 -21.18 25.23
N ASN A 518 -12.91 -21.47 25.41
CA ASN A 518 -12.02 -21.84 24.32
C ASN A 518 -12.40 -23.19 23.71
N HIS A 519 -12.37 -23.26 22.37
CA HIS A 519 -12.62 -24.51 21.67
C HIS A 519 -11.31 -25.32 21.59
N GLY A 520 -11.34 -26.57 22.08
CA GLY A 520 -10.25 -27.52 21.84
C GLY A 520 -10.11 -27.86 20.35
N LYS A 521 -8.93 -28.29 19.90
CA LYS A 521 -8.65 -28.61 18.48
C LYS A 521 -9.69 -29.58 17.89
N MET A 522 -10.02 -30.65 18.62
CA MET A 522 -11.01 -31.66 18.21
C MET A 522 -12.43 -31.09 18.09
N LYS A 523 -12.87 -30.29 19.07
CA LYS A 523 -14.19 -29.62 19.05
C LYS A 523 -14.30 -28.60 17.91
N THR A 524 -13.18 -27.97 17.55
CA THR A 524 -13.10 -27.01 16.43
C THR A 524 -13.26 -27.72 15.09
N LEU A 525 -12.53 -28.82 14.86
CA LEU A 525 -12.65 -29.65 13.65
C LEU A 525 -14.06 -30.24 13.52
N LEU A 526 -14.63 -30.73 14.63
CA LEU A 526 -16.03 -31.16 14.69
C LEU A 526 -16.99 -30.02 14.37
N ASN A 527 -16.80 -28.82 14.91
CA ASN A 527 -17.66 -27.68 14.62
C ASN A 527 -17.58 -27.22 13.17
N ILE A 528 -16.41 -27.28 12.53
CA ILE A 528 -16.25 -26.96 11.09
C ILE A 528 -16.93 -28.03 10.24
N GLY A 529 -16.65 -29.32 10.50
CA GLY A 529 -17.29 -30.43 9.82
C GLY A 529 -18.80 -30.41 10.02
N LYS A 530 -19.26 -30.05 11.23
CA LYS A 530 -20.66 -29.81 11.53
C LYS A 530 -21.20 -28.62 10.74
N ALA A 531 -20.63 -27.42 10.84
CA ALA A 531 -21.09 -26.24 10.09
C ALA A 531 -21.20 -26.47 8.57
N PHE A 532 -20.32 -27.31 7.99
CA PHE A 532 -20.38 -27.72 6.59
C PHE A 532 -21.62 -28.60 6.26
N PHE A 533 -22.11 -29.38 7.22
CA PHE A 533 -23.32 -30.22 7.11
C PHE A 533 -24.58 -29.60 7.78
N TYR A 534 -24.44 -28.58 8.64
CA TYR A 534 -25.47 -28.15 9.60
C TYR A 534 -26.43 -27.06 9.14
N ASN A 535 -26.31 -26.53 7.94
CA ASN A 535 -27.35 -25.65 7.37
C ASN A 535 -28.70 -26.37 7.14
N LEU A 536 -28.87 -27.63 7.57
CA LEU A 536 -30.14 -28.35 7.49
C LEU A 536 -30.74 -28.85 8.83
N PHE A 537 -30.04 -29.00 9.97
CA PHE A 537 -30.59 -29.81 11.09
C PHE A 537 -30.25 -29.50 12.60
N ASP A 538 -29.61 -28.38 13.03
CA ASP A 538 -29.58 -28.02 14.50
C ASP A 538 -30.43 -26.82 14.87
N THR A 539 -30.98 -26.90 16.08
CA THR A 539 -31.71 -25.84 16.78
C THR A 539 -30.95 -25.28 17.99
N LYS A 540 -29.74 -25.76 18.31
CA LYS A 540 -28.98 -25.28 19.49
C LYS A 540 -28.09 -24.07 19.17
N LEU A 541 -28.51 -22.91 19.68
CA LEU A 541 -27.84 -21.63 19.56
C LEU A 541 -26.44 -21.66 20.19
N SER A 542 -25.48 -21.00 19.55
CA SER A 542 -24.18 -20.75 20.19
C SER A 542 -24.32 -19.68 21.29
N PRO A 543 -23.45 -19.64 22.33
CA PRO A 543 -23.52 -18.61 23.37
C PRO A 543 -23.42 -17.18 22.82
N ILE A 544 -22.63 -16.96 21.75
CA ILE A 544 -22.56 -15.67 21.07
C ILE A 544 -23.91 -15.35 20.40
N GLU A 545 -24.55 -16.34 19.78
CA GLU A 545 -25.87 -16.16 19.19
C GLU A 545 -26.95 -15.86 20.24
N GLU A 546 -26.87 -16.46 21.43
CA GLU A 546 -27.75 -16.10 22.55
C GLU A 546 -27.55 -14.64 22.99
N ILE A 547 -26.29 -14.17 23.11
CA ILE A 547 -25.99 -12.77 23.41
C ILE A 547 -26.61 -11.86 22.34
N LEU A 548 -26.44 -12.19 21.06
CA LEU A 548 -26.97 -11.40 19.95
C LEU A 548 -28.50 -11.40 19.88
N ARG A 549 -29.16 -12.53 20.20
CA ARG A 549 -30.64 -12.60 20.23
C ARG A 549 -31.22 -11.81 21.40
N LYS A 550 -30.57 -11.84 22.57
CA LYS A 550 -30.96 -10.99 23.70
C LYS A 550 -30.78 -9.51 23.36
N ALA A 551 -29.67 -9.15 22.73
CA ALA A 551 -29.46 -7.80 22.21
C ALA A 551 -30.55 -7.38 21.23
N GLN A 552 -30.86 -8.24 20.25
CA GLN A 552 -31.93 -8.01 19.27
C GLN A 552 -33.29 -7.76 19.96
N SER A 553 -33.63 -8.55 20.97
CA SER A 553 -34.88 -8.38 21.74
C SER A 553 -34.93 -7.00 22.39
N GLU A 554 -33.89 -6.61 23.12
CA GLU A 554 -33.87 -5.29 23.79
C GLU A 554 -33.85 -4.13 22.79
N PHE A 555 -33.13 -4.24 21.66
CA PHE A 555 -33.18 -3.24 20.60
C PHE A 555 -34.58 -3.11 19.99
N SER A 556 -35.34 -4.21 19.88
CA SER A 556 -36.71 -4.19 19.35
C SER A 556 -37.72 -3.51 20.28
N GLU A 557 -37.41 -3.44 21.58
CA GLU A 557 -38.24 -2.80 22.61
C GLU A 557 -37.95 -1.30 22.77
N VAL A 558 -36.88 -0.79 22.13
CA VAL A 558 -36.58 0.65 22.14
C VAL A 558 -37.74 1.41 21.53
N LYS A 559 -38.26 2.41 22.26
CA LYS A 559 -39.32 3.29 21.76
C LYS A 559 -38.79 4.12 20.58
N ARG A 560 -39.42 3.98 19.42
CA ARG A 560 -39.00 4.63 18.16
C ARG A 560 -40.04 5.62 17.63
N THR A 561 -39.57 6.61 16.88
CA THR A 561 -40.43 7.44 16.03
C THR A 561 -40.87 6.64 14.79
N ASN A 562 -42.02 7.00 14.22
CA ASN A 562 -42.56 6.37 13.01
C ASN A 562 -42.12 7.08 11.71
N GLU A 563 -41.22 8.05 11.82
CA GLU A 563 -40.71 8.79 10.66
C GLU A 563 -39.80 7.89 9.83
N GLU A 564 -39.97 7.86 8.50
CA GLU A 564 -39.02 7.23 7.60
C GLU A 564 -37.85 8.19 7.32
N LYS A 565 -36.62 7.73 7.57
CA LYS A 565 -35.41 8.53 7.37
C LYS A 565 -34.64 8.05 6.14
N PRO A 566 -34.07 8.96 5.32
CA PRO A 566 -33.20 8.55 4.22
C PRO A 566 -32.02 7.75 4.74
N LYS A 567 -31.72 6.64 4.05
CA LYS A 567 -30.63 5.73 4.41
C LYS A 567 -29.39 5.97 3.58
N ILE A 568 -28.25 6.14 4.25
CA ILE A 568 -26.94 6.38 3.61
C ILE A 568 -25.99 5.24 3.94
N GLY A 569 -25.40 4.63 2.90
CA GLY A 569 -24.34 3.64 3.04
C GLY A 569 -22.97 4.28 3.16
N ILE A 570 -22.19 3.88 4.17
CA ILE A 570 -20.82 4.31 4.39
C ILE A 570 -19.90 3.13 4.09
N ALA A 571 -19.15 3.24 3.00
CA ALA A 571 -18.11 2.31 2.59
C ALA A 571 -16.80 3.06 2.34
N GLY A 572 -15.68 2.35 2.32
CA GLY A 572 -14.36 2.96 2.08
C GLY A 572 -13.23 2.25 2.82
N GLU A 573 -12.15 3.00 3.05
CA GLU A 573 -10.93 2.52 3.73
C GLU A 573 -11.27 1.93 5.11
N PHE A 574 -10.70 0.75 5.38
CA PHE A 574 -11.07 -0.12 6.49
C PHE A 574 -10.94 0.54 7.87
N PHE A 575 -9.83 1.23 8.14
CA PHE A 575 -9.62 1.86 9.44
C PHE A 575 -10.43 3.15 9.56
N VAL A 576 -10.37 4.03 8.55
CA VAL A 576 -11.04 5.34 8.59
C VAL A 576 -12.53 5.19 8.85
N ARG A 577 -13.21 4.27 8.15
CA ARG A 577 -14.65 4.09 8.32
C ARG A 577 -15.06 3.59 9.71
N LEU A 578 -14.20 2.80 10.37
CA LEU A 578 -14.48 2.19 11.67
C LEU A 578 -14.07 3.09 12.85
N HIS A 579 -13.06 3.94 12.67
CA HIS A 579 -12.53 4.82 13.71
C HIS A 579 -13.22 6.18 13.69
N GLU A 580 -14.03 6.47 14.72
CA GLU A 580 -14.88 7.67 14.78
C GLU A 580 -14.11 8.98 14.58
N GLN A 581 -12.98 9.18 15.25
CA GLN A 581 -12.17 10.39 15.03
C GLN A 581 -11.59 10.47 13.62
N ALA A 582 -11.21 9.34 13.02
CA ALA A 582 -10.59 9.34 11.69
C ALA A 582 -11.59 9.69 10.59
N ASN A 583 -12.85 9.27 10.74
CA ASN A 583 -13.95 9.69 9.88
C ASN A 583 -14.61 11.00 10.32
N GLN A 584 -14.03 11.72 11.30
CA GLN A 584 -14.55 12.97 11.82
C GLN A 584 -15.99 12.87 12.32
N TYR A 585 -16.33 11.74 12.93
CA TYR A 585 -17.65 11.40 13.47
C TYR A 585 -18.78 11.52 12.44
N ILE A 586 -18.51 11.11 11.19
CA ILE A 586 -19.44 11.28 10.07
C ILE A 586 -20.80 10.62 10.34
N ILE A 587 -20.80 9.45 10.98
CA ILE A 587 -22.03 8.72 11.34
C ILE A 587 -22.92 9.58 12.23
N SER A 588 -22.40 10.01 13.38
CA SER A 588 -23.14 10.84 14.34
C SER A 588 -23.57 12.19 13.74
N LYS A 589 -22.77 12.76 12.83
CA LYS A 589 -23.12 13.99 12.09
C LYS A 589 -24.28 13.79 11.13
N LEU A 590 -24.35 12.66 10.42
CA LEU A 590 -25.44 12.32 9.52
C LEU A 590 -26.73 12.01 10.30
N GLU A 591 -26.63 11.26 11.38
CA GLU A 591 -27.79 10.95 12.25
C GLU A 591 -28.42 12.22 12.85
N LYS A 592 -27.59 13.17 13.30
CA LYS A 592 -28.04 14.50 13.77
C LYS A 592 -28.78 15.31 12.69
N LYS A 593 -28.57 14.98 11.41
CA LYS A 593 -29.27 15.59 10.26
C LYS A 593 -30.54 14.83 9.87
N GLY A 594 -30.98 13.85 10.66
CA GLY A 594 -32.20 13.08 10.40
C GLY A 594 -32.01 11.93 9.42
N LEU A 595 -30.80 11.37 9.33
CA LEU A 595 -30.48 10.29 8.40
C LEU A 595 -30.23 8.97 9.14
N GLU A 596 -30.59 7.84 8.53
CA GLU A 596 -30.12 6.52 8.97
C GLU A 596 -28.81 6.19 8.27
N THR A 597 -27.82 5.70 9.00
CA THR A 597 -26.54 5.27 8.41
C THR A 597 -26.40 3.75 8.44
N TRP A 598 -25.92 3.18 7.34
CA TRP A 598 -25.46 1.81 7.26
C TRP A 598 -23.94 1.80 7.06
N LEU A 599 -23.21 1.18 7.98
CA LEU A 599 -21.75 1.05 7.89
C LEU A 599 -21.37 -0.31 7.30
N ALA A 600 -20.46 -0.31 6.31
CA ALA A 600 -19.85 -1.52 5.81
C ALA A 600 -19.08 -2.23 6.94
N PRO A 601 -19.39 -3.51 7.24
CA PRO A 601 -18.89 -4.20 8.42
C PRO A 601 -17.37 -4.38 8.38
N ALA A 602 -16.70 -4.49 9.53
CA ALA A 602 -15.27 -4.79 9.59
C ALA A 602 -14.94 -6.12 8.90
N THR A 603 -15.83 -7.11 9.03
CA THR A 603 -15.68 -8.41 8.36
C THR A 603 -15.65 -8.34 6.84
N GLU A 604 -16.18 -7.28 6.20
CA GLU A 604 -16.17 -7.14 4.72
C GLU A 604 -14.75 -7.23 4.15
N TYR A 605 -13.80 -6.49 4.72
CA TYR A 605 -12.41 -6.49 4.26
C TYR A 605 -11.76 -7.87 4.40
N LEU A 606 -12.07 -8.58 5.49
CA LEU A 606 -11.56 -9.93 5.73
C LEU A 606 -12.15 -10.92 4.73
N ILE A 607 -13.47 -10.90 4.52
CA ILE A 607 -14.16 -11.74 3.52
C ILE A 607 -13.58 -11.50 2.14
N TYR A 608 -13.43 -10.24 1.74
CA TYR A 608 -12.82 -9.86 0.47
C TYR A 608 -11.39 -10.40 0.33
N SER A 609 -10.56 -10.22 1.35
CA SER A 609 -9.18 -10.69 1.36
C SER A 609 -9.08 -12.22 1.22
N TYR A 610 -9.91 -12.97 1.96
CA TYR A 610 -9.98 -14.43 1.84
C TYR A 610 -10.47 -14.85 0.45
N TYR A 611 -11.51 -14.20 -0.07
CA TYR A 611 -12.06 -14.49 -1.39
C TYR A 611 -11.01 -14.29 -2.49
N ILE A 612 -10.35 -13.12 -2.54
CA ILE A 612 -9.34 -12.83 -3.55
C ILE A 612 -8.14 -13.78 -3.44
N ASN A 613 -7.67 -14.08 -2.23
CA ASN A 613 -6.59 -15.05 -2.04
C ASN A 613 -6.98 -16.44 -2.58
N SER A 614 -8.21 -16.89 -2.34
CA SER A 614 -8.70 -18.17 -2.86
C SER A 614 -8.76 -18.20 -4.39
N VAL A 615 -9.16 -17.09 -5.03
CA VAL A 615 -9.18 -16.94 -6.49
C VAL A 615 -7.77 -17.01 -7.05
N LEU A 616 -6.83 -16.24 -6.50
CA LEU A 616 -5.44 -16.22 -6.95
C LEU A 616 -4.75 -17.58 -6.74
N ALA A 617 -4.99 -18.25 -5.61
CA ALA A 617 -4.44 -19.57 -5.33
C ALA A 617 -4.95 -20.62 -6.33
N LYS A 618 -6.26 -20.60 -6.63
CA LYS A 618 -6.87 -21.46 -7.66
C LYS A 618 -6.26 -21.21 -9.04
N GLU A 619 -6.04 -19.95 -9.43
CA GLU A 619 -5.43 -19.61 -10.70
C GLU A 619 -3.98 -20.10 -10.80
N LYS A 620 -3.15 -19.86 -9.77
CA LYS A 620 -1.79 -20.40 -9.69
C LYS A 620 -1.77 -21.92 -9.78
N PHE A 621 -2.70 -22.59 -9.10
CA PHE A 621 -2.83 -24.04 -9.18
C PHE A 621 -3.19 -24.51 -10.60
N ASN A 622 -4.14 -23.87 -11.25
CA ASN A 622 -4.52 -24.20 -12.63
C ASN A 622 -3.36 -24.02 -13.61
N LEU A 623 -2.55 -22.98 -13.43
CA LEU A 623 -1.39 -22.67 -14.28
C LEU A 623 -0.22 -23.63 -14.08
N HIS A 624 0.08 -23.98 -12.82
CA HIS A 624 1.30 -24.72 -12.49
C HIS A 624 1.07 -26.20 -12.18
N ARG A 625 -0.14 -26.58 -11.78
CA ARG A 625 -0.53 -27.93 -11.32
C ARG A 625 0.40 -28.50 -10.23
N LYS A 626 1.00 -27.64 -9.40
CA LYS A 626 1.91 -28.06 -8.31
C LYS A 626 1.16 -28.19 -6.98
N LYS A 627 1.51 -29.23 -6.22
CA LYS A 627 0.95 -29.54 -4.88
C LYS A 627 1.00 -28.37 -3.90
N LYS A 628 2.04 -27.52 -3.96
CA LYS A 628 2.15 -26.35 -3.07
C LYS A 628 1.00 -25.34 -3.29
N TYR A 629 0.60 -25.10 -4.54
CA TYR A 629 -0.49 -24.17 -4.86
C TYR A 629 -1.87 -24.78 -4.59
N LEU A 630 -1.98 -26.12 -4.61
CA LEU A 630 -3.18 -26.82 -4.16
C LEU A 630 -3.36 -26.80 -2.63
N ARG A 631 -2.30 -26.53 -1.85
CA ARG A 631 -2.41 -26.35 -0.41
C ARG A 631 -2.78 -24.92 -0.03
N GLU A 632 -2.32 -23.97 -0.85
CA GLU A 632 -2.66 -22.53 -0.74
C GLU A 632 -4.14 -22.29 -1.14
N TRP A 633 -4.66 -23.06 -2.12
CA TRP A 633 -6.08 -23.07 -2.49
C TRP A 633 -6.88 -23.96 -1.55
#